data_AF-A0A3S5C5W3-F1
#
_entry.id   AF-A0A3S5C5W3-F1
#
_cell.length_a   1.000
_cell.length_b   1.000
_cell.length_c   1.000
_cell.angle_alpha   90.00
_cell.angle_beta   90.00
_cell.angle_gamma   90.00
#
_symmetry.space_group_name_H-M   'P 1'
#
loop_
_entity.id
_entity.type
_entity.pdbx_description
1 polymer ?
#
loop_
_entity_poly.entity_id
_entity_poly.type
_entity_poly.pdbx_seq_one_letter_code
_entity_poly.pdbx_strand_id
1 'polypeptide(L)'
;MVVSPPPSLGVLILRDVPVNTEVGIDLKSWNVGPKFMGLKDIPLGIHFVYFSSVDKSMMSGLRVGFFHVFDKPGFAVYRWNPLEEGFFIRILFL
;
A
#
# COMPACT_ATOMS: atom_id res chain seq x y z
N MET A 1 11.29 -18.13 16.53
CA MET A 1 10.88 -17.20 15.45
C MET A 1 9.54 -17.73 14.94
N VAL A 2 8.42 -17.12 15.33
CA VAL A 2 7.10 -17.59 14.86
C VAL A 2 6.95 -17.09 13.44
N VAL A 3 7.14 -17.97 12.46
CA VAL A 3 6.81 -17.66 11.07
C VAL A 3 5.29 -17.65 11.02
N SER A 4 4.70 -16.48 10.77
CA SER A 4 3.26 -16.39 10.54
C SER A 4 2.89 -17.29 9.36
N PRO A 5 1.75 -18.01 9.42
CA PRO A 5 1.32 -18.84 8.31
C PRO A 5 1.22 -18.01 7.01
N PRO A 6 1.47 -18.61 5.84
CA PRO A 6 1.30 -17.94 4.56
C PRO A 6 -0.11 -17.33 4.47
N PRO A 7 -0.24 -16.12 3.90
CA PRO A 7 -1.54 -15.49 3.76
C PRO A 7 -2.44 -16.32 2.83
N SER A 8 -3.73 -16.41 3.15
CA SER A 8 -4.75 -17.07 2.34
C SER A 8 -5.33 -16.16 1.24
N LEU A 9 -5.00 -14.87 1.28
CA LEU A 9 -5.44 -13.82 0.37
C LEU A 9 -4.26 -12.87 0.05
N GLY A 10 -4.53 -11.80 -0.69
CA GLY A 10 -3.56 -10.75 -0.96
C GLY A 10 -3.24 -9.92 0.28
N VAL A 11 -1.95 -9.62 0.46
CA VAL A 11 -1.44 -8.66 1.44
C VAL A 11 -0.58 -7.64 0.73
N LEU A 12 -0.96 -6.37 0.82
CA LEU A 12 -0.21 -5.25 0.29
C LEU A 12 0.60 -4.63 1.43
N ILE A 13 1.93 -4.75 1.39
CA ILE A 13 2.83 -4.09 2.34
C ILE A 13 3.28 -2.77 1.73
N LEU A 14 2.99 -1.67 2.43
CA LEU A 14 3.34 -0.31 2.01
C LEU A 14 4.36 0.26 3.00
N ARG A 15 5.62 0.37 2.59
CA ARG A 15 6.73 0.81 3.45
C ARG A 15 7.02 2.30 3.33
N ASP A 16 7.42 2.88 4.45
CA ASP A 16 7.93 4.26 4.55
C ASP A 16 6.93 5.33 4.07
N VAL A 17 5.63 5.02 4.12
CA VAL A 17 4.57 5.96 3.75
C VAL A 17 4.51 7.08 4.79
N PRO A 18 4.52 8.36 4.37
CA PRO A 18 4.37 9.46 5.32
C PRO A 18 3.08 9.34 6.14
N VAL A 19 3.15 9.72 7.41
CA VAL A 19 1.97 9.79 8.27
C VAL A 19 1.00 10.80 7.67
N ASN A 20 -0.29 10.51 7.78
CA ASN A 20 -1.41 11.29 7.25
C ASN A 20 -1.64 11.21 5.73
N THR A 21 -0.73 10.60 4.96
CA THR A 21 -0.99 10.25 3.54
C THR A 21 -2.32 9.51 3.42
N GLU A 22 -3.20 9.94 2.52
CA GLU A 22 -4.39 9.16 2.19
C GLU A 22 -3.95 7.96 1.35
N VAL A 23 -4.34 6.75 1.77
CA VAL A 23 -4.14 5.52 1.01
C VAL A 23 -5.47 4.83 0.86
N GLY A 24 -5.79 4.37 -0.34
CA GLY A 24 -6.99 3.62 -0.64
C GLY A 24 -6.79 2.46 -1.59
N ILE A 25 -7.74 1.54 -1.52
CA ILE A 25 -7.90 0.41 -2.43
C ILE A 25 -9.37 0.35 -2.86
N ASP A 26 -9.59 0.35 -4.16
CA ASP A 26 -10.90 0.39 -4.82
C ASP A 26 -11.80 1.53 -4.29
N LEU A 27 -12.76 1.19 -3.42
CA LEU A 27 -13.75 2.14 -2.90
C LEU A 27 -13.49 2.58 -1.45
N LYS A 28 -12.40 2.13 -0.83
CA LYS A 28 -12.06 2.45 0.56
C LYS A 28 -10.74 3.20 0.65
N SER A 29 -10.70 4.22 1.51
CA SER A 29 -9.48 4.95 1.85
C SER A 29 -9.38 5.26 3.34
N TRP A 30 -8.14 5.50 3.79
CA TRP A 30 -7.78 5.83 5.16
C TRP A 30 -6.57 6.76 5.17
N ASN A 31 -6.42 7.57 6.22
CA ASN A 31 -5.17 8.27 6.48
C ASN A 31 -4.19 7.34 7.20
N VAL A 32 -2.94 7.32 6.73
CA VAL A 32 -1.85 6.51 7.27
C VAL A 32 -1.50 6.95 8.69
N GLY A 33 -1.48 6.00 9.62
CA GLY A 33 -1.03 6.21 11.00
C GLY A 33 0.45 5.85 11.22
N PRO A 34 1.05 6.17 12.39
CA PRO A 34 2.48 5.98 12.66
C PRO A 34 3.00 4.53 12.60
N LYS A 35 2.11 3.54 12.70
CA LYS A 35 2.44 2.10 12.68
C LYS A 35 1.78 1.36 11.51
N PHE A 36 1.28 2.11 10.53
CA PHE A 36 0.67 1.51 9.35
C PHE A 36 1.72 0.73 8.55
N MET A 37 1.39 -0.49 8.14
CA MET A 37 2.27 -1.38 7.39
C MET A 37 1.68 -1.80 6.04
N GLY A 38 0.44 -1.40 5.74
CA GLY A 38 -0.29 -1.80 4.54
C GLY A 38 -1.67 -2.39 4.82
N LEU A 39 -2.17 -3.15 3.84
CA LEU A 39 -3.52 -3.72 3.79
C LEU A 39 -3.44 -5.24 3.67
N LYS A 40 -4.39 -5.96 4.25
CA LYS A 40 -4.47 -7.43 4.20
C LYS A 40 -5.89 -7.88 3.84
N ASP A 41 -6.05 -9.18 3.65
CA ASP A 41 -7.32 -9.83 3.34
C ASP A 41 -7.93 -9.28 2.03
N ILE A 42 -7.06 -8.97 1.06
CA ILE A 42 -7.44 -8.47 -0.26
C ILE A 42 -7.85 -9.68 -1.13
N PRO A 43 -9.07 -9.70 -1.69
CA PRO A 43 -9.49 -10.76 -2.61
C PRO A 43 -8.52 -10.94 -3.78
N LEU A 44 -8.52 -12.12 -4.39
CA LEU A 44 -7.77 -12.32 -5.64
C LEU A 44 -8.43 -11.53 -6.77
N GLY A 45 -7.63 -11.03 -7.70
CA GLY A 45 -8.09 -10.23 -8.82
C GLY A 45 -7.37 -8.90 -8.96
N ILE A 46 -7.95 -8.02 -9.79
CA ILE A 46 -7.43 -6.69 -10.08
C ILE A 46 -7.97 -5.72 -9.04
N HIS A 47 -7.07 -4.98 -8.41
CA HIS A 47 -7.40 -3.92 -7.47
C HIS A 47 -6.71 -2.63 -7.86
N PHE A 48 -7.40 -1.50 -7.70
CA PHE A 48 -6.82 -0.18 -7.91
C PHE A 48 -6.36 0.39 -6.57
N VAL A 49 -5.04 0.53 -6.41
CA VAL A 49 -4.44 1.16 -5.23
C VAL A 49 -4.16 2.61 -5.57
N TYR A 50 -4.62 3.53 -4.73
CA TYR A 50 -4.40 4.94 -4.92
C TYR A 50 -3.97 5.60 -3.63
N PHE A 51 -3.35 6.77 -3.76
CA PHE A 51 -2.87 7.55 -2.66
C PHE A 51 -2.84 9.03 -3.02
N SER A 52 -2.85 9.87 -1.99
CA SER A 52 -2.65 11.31 -2.10
C SER A 52 -1.59 11.71 -1.07
N SER A 53 -0.46 12.23 -1.56
CA SER A 53 0.63 12.71 -0.70
C SER A 53 0.14 13.86 0.19
N VAL A 54 0.77 14.04 1.34
CA VAL A 54 0.47 15.17 2.22
C VAL A 54 1.64 16.11 2.27
N ASP A 55 1.35 17.41 2.18
CA ASP A 55 2.37 18.43 2.35
C ASP A 55 2.67 18.70 3.84
N LYS A 56 3.58 19.64 4.10
CA LYS A 56 3.96 20.03 5.47
C LYS A 56 2.79 20.65 6.27
N SER A 57 1.75 21.13 5.59
CA SER A 57 0.54 21.68 6.19
C SER A 57 -0.56 20.64 6.38
N MET A 58 -0.26 19.35 6.17
CA MET A 58 -1.20 18.23 6.27
C MET A 58 -2.33 18.30 5.23
N MET A 59 -2.16 19.05 4.15
CA MET A 59 -3.12 19.07 3.05
C MET A 59 -2.82 17.94 2.06
N SER A 60 -3.87 17.23 1.67
CA SER A 60 -3.80 16.19 0.65
C SER A 60 -3.55 16.80 -0.74
N GLY A 61 -2.60 16.23 -1.45
CA GLY A 61 -2.25 16.56 -2.83
C GLY A 61 -3.11 15.83 -3.87
N LEU A 62 -2.59 15.73 -5.08
CA LEU A 62 -3.25 15.02 -6.18
C LEU A 62 -3.35 13.52 -5.89
N ARG A 63 -4.49 12.92 -6.24
CA ARG A 63 -4.66 11.47 -6.15
C ARG A 63 -4.06 10.81 -7.39
N VAL A 64 -3.13 9.90 -7.15
CA VAL A 64 -2.52 9.04 -8.16
C VAL A 64 -2.61 7.59 -7.70
N GLY A 65 -2.35 6.64 -8.60
CA GLY A 65 -2.48 5.23 -8.25
C GLY A 65 -2.00 4.28 -9.33
N PHE A 66 -2.10 2.99 -9.04
CA PHE A 66 -1.71 1.90 -9.92
C PHE A 66 -2.66 0.71 -9.74
N PHE A 67 -2.74 -0.12 -10.78
CA PHE A 67 -3.40 -1.42 -10.68
C PHE A 67 -2.42 -2.46 -10.17
N HIS A 68 -2.88 -3.33 -9.28
CA HIS A 68 -2.17 -4.53 -8.87
C HIS A 68 -3.07 -5.76 -9.07
N VAL A 69 -2.49 -6.86 -9.52
CA VAL A 69 -3.20 -8.13 -9.72
C VAL A 69 -2.71 -9.13 -8.69
N PHE A 70 -3.57 -9.51 -7.74
CA PHE A 70 -3.33 -10.65 -6.86
C PHE A 70 -3.79 -11.92 -7.58
N ASP A 71 -2.89 -12.53 -8.37
CA ASP A 71 -3.14 -13.79 -9.10
C ASP A 71 -3.18 -15.01 -8.18
N LYS A 72 -2.46 -14.94 -7.06
CA LYS A 72 -2.43 -15.94 -5.99
C LYS A 72 -2.30 -15.27 -4.62
N PRO A 73 -2.63 -15.98 -3.53
CA PRO A 73 -2.36 -15.50 -2.18
C PRO A 73 -0.88 -15.19 -1.98
N GLY A 74 -0.58 -14.10 -1.29
CA GLY A 74 0.81 -13.68 -1.12
C GLY A 74 0.98 -12.23 -0.72
N PHE A 75 2.24 -11.81 -0.73
CA PHE A 75 2.64 -10.45 -0.39
C PHE A 75 3.02 -9.67 -1.63
N ALA A 76 2.51 -8.45 -1.74
CA ALA A 76 3.00 -7.44 -2.66
C ALA A 76 3.65 -6.32 -1.85
N VAL A 77 4.90 -5.98 -2.13
CA VAL A 77 5.65 -4.97 -1.35
C VAL A 77 5.94 -3.76 -2.21
N TYR A 78 5.46 -2.61 -1.74
CA TYR A 78 5.74 -1.30 -2.33
C TYR A 78 6.44 -0.43 -1.30
N ARG A 79 7.38 0.38 -1.78
CA ARG A 79 8.12 1.33 -0.95
C ARG A 79 7.87 2.74 -1.46
N TRP A 80 7.63 3.65 -0.52
CA TRP A 80 7.49 5.07 -0.82
C TRP A 80 8.84 5.67 -1.27
N ASN A 81 8.80 6.46 -2.34
CA ASN A 81 9.89 7.32 -2.77
C ASN A 81 9.53 8.78 -2.44
N PRO A 82 10.22 9.45 -1.51
CA PRO A 82 9.90 10.82 -1.15
C PRO A 82 10.21 11.83 -2.25
N LEU A 83 11.08 11.51 -3.21
CA LEU A 83 11.42 12.42 -4.32
C LEU A 83 10.33 12.42 -5.40
N GLU A 84 9.66 11.29 -5.59
CA GLU A 84 8.60 11.11 -6.58
C GLU A 84 7.20 11.23 -5.97
N GLU A 85 7.13 11.36 -4.64
CA GLU A 85 5.89 11.32 -3.85
C GLU A 85 4.98 10.15 -4.25
N GLY A 86 5.58 8.97 -4.44
CA GLY A 86 4.88 7.80 -4.96
C GLY A 86 5.49 6.47 -4.60
N PHE A 87 4.82 5.39 -4.99
CA PHE A 87 5.28 4.03 -4.75
C PHE A 87 6.01 3.47 -5.96
N PHE A 88 7.12 2.77 -5.70
CA PHE A 88 7.75 1.89 -6.69
C PHE A 88 7.71 0.44 -6.19
N ILE A 89 7.60 -0.49 -7.14
CA ILE A 89 7.57 -1.92 -6.87
C ILE A 89 8.96 -2.36 -6.39
N ARG A 90 9.02 -3.03 -5.23
CA ARG A 90 10.14 -3.90 -4.88
C ARG A 90 9.62 -5.33 -4.79
N ILE A 91 9.82 -6.13 -5.84
CA ILE A 91 9.57 -7.56 -5.77
C ILE A 91 10.68 -8.15 -4.89
N LEU A 92 10.35 -8.40 -3.62
CA LEU A 92 11.12 -9.29 -2.76
C LEU A 92 10.35 -10.61 -2.76
N PHE A 93 10.84 -11.58 -3.53
CA PHE A 93 10.42 -12.98 -3.34
C PHE A 93 10.87 -13.38 -1.93
N LEU A 94 9.91 -13.66 -1.04
CA LEU A 94 10.12 -14.44 0.17
C LEU A 94 9.46 -15.79 -0.03
#